data_AF-A0A101M605-F1
#
_entry.id   AF-A0A101M605-F1
#
_cell.length_a   1.000
_cell.length_b   1.000
_cell.length_c   1.000
_cell.angle_alpha   90.00
_cell.angle_beta   90.00
_cell.angle_gamma   90.00
#
_symmetry.space_group_name_H-M   'P 1'
#
loop_
_entity.id
_entity.type
_entity.pdbx_description
1 polymer ?
#
loop_
_entity_poly.entity_id
_entity_poly.type
_entity_poly.pdbx_seq_one_letter_code
_entity_poly.pdbx_strand_id
1 'polypeptide(L)'
;MKLPTKNEIITGCIFLLVGVLILAFLPKFSNVGWYAIFFGITVYGFPGPQLREKYKQTEETKARWRQIAKAESSKSLSWWASPFPYALLVCLVVFVFAIVT
;
A
#
# COMPACT_ATOMS: atom_id res chain seq x y z
N MET A 1 -0.85 -13.28 21.08
CA MET A 1 -1.90 -13.15 20.03
C MET A 1 -1.24 -13.18 18.66
N LYS A 2 -1.86 -13.87 17.68
CA LYS A 2 -1.28 -14.23 16.36
C LYS A 2 -1.29 -13.05 15.39
N LEU A 3 -0.23 -12.92 14.60
CA LEU A 3 -0.10 -11.96 13.51
C LEU A 3 -1.23 -12.13 12.49
N PRO A 4 -1.64 -11.05 11.80
CA PRO A 4 -2.48 -11.20 10.63
C PRO A 4 -1.74 -12.06 9.61
N THR A 5 -2.38 -13.15 9.24
CA THR A 5 -1.78 -14.10 8.31
C THR A 5 -1.59 -13.44 6.95
N LYS A 6 -0.66 -13.95 6.14
CA LYS A 6 -0.45 -13.48 4.76
C LYS A 6 -1.79 -13.39 3.98
N ASN A 7 -2.72 -14.26 4.33
CA ASN A 7 -4.09 -14.29 3.82
C ASN A 7 -4.89 -13.03 4.18
N GLU A 8 -4.83 -12.52 5.41
CA GLU A 8 -5.56 -11.32 5.85
C GLU A 8 -5.10 -10.06 5.10
N ILE A 9 -3.79 -9.94 4.84
CA ILE A 9 -3.23 -8.85 4.04
C ILE A 9 -3.71 -8.96 2.58
N ILE A 10 -3.68 -10.18 2.01
CA ILE A 10 -4.17 -10.44 0.67
C ILE A 10 -5.67 -10.12 0.58
N THR A 11 -6.46 -10.51 1.58
CA THR A 11 -7.90 -10.22 1.63
C THR A 11 -8.16 -8.72 1.68
N GLY A 12 -7.42 -7.95 2.49
CA GLY A 12 -7.50 -6.48 2.51
C GLY A 12 -7.19 -5.84 1.15
N CYS A 13 -6.13 -6.30 0.48
CA CYS A 13 -5.77 -5.83 -0.87
C CYS A 13 -6.84 -6.16 -1.91
N ILE A 14 -7.47 -7.34 -1.82
CA ILE A 14 -8.58 -7.73 -2.71
C ILE A 14 -9.78 -6.80 -2.48
N PHE A 15 -10.14 -6.50 -1.24
CA PHE A 15 -11.23 -5.57 -0.92
C PHE A 15 -10.99 -4.16 -1.50
N LEU A 16 -9.74 -3.68 -1.43
CA LEU A 16 -9.33 -2.42 -2.04
C LEU A 16 -9.45 -2.46 -3.56
N LEU A 17 -8.93 -3.50 -4.21
CA LEU A 17 -9.02 -3.67 -5.67
C LEU A 17 -10.47 -3.74 -6.14
N VAL A 18 -11.30 -4.53 -5.47
CA VAL A 18 -12.72 -4.68 -5.80
C VAL A 18 -13.47 -3.36 -5.62
N GLY A 19 -13.22 -2.63 -4.53
CA GLY A 19 -13.86 -1.34 -4.31
C GLY A 19 -13.47 -0.28 -5.34
N VAL A 20 -12.19 -0.25 -5.75
CA VAL A 20 -11.72 0.65 -6.83
C VAL A 20 -12.33 0.25 -8.18
N LEU A 21 -12.41 -1.05 -8.49
CA LEU A 21 -13.05 -1.54 -9.72
C LEU A 21 -14.54 -1.19 -9.77
N ILE A 22 -15.25 -1.29 -8.64
CA ILE A 22 -16.67 -0.89 -8.56
C ILE A 22 -16.80 0.61 -8.81
N LEU A 23 -15.93 1.44 -8.22
CA LEU A 23 -15.96 2.89 -8.46
C LEU A 23 -15.65 3.26 -9.91
N ALA A 24 -14.74 2.53 -10.58
CA ALA A 24 -14.32 2.79 -11.94
C ALA A 24 -15.36 2.35 -12.99
N PHE A 25 -15.96 1.16 -12.83
CA PHE A 25 -16.80 0.54 -13.86
C PHE A 25 -18.29 0.53 -13.53
N LEU A 26 -18.67 0.74 -12.27
CA LEU A 26 -20.04 0.61 -11.77
C LEU A 26 -20.43 1.78 -10.85
N PRO A 27 -20.44 3.04 -11.36
CA PRO A 27 -20.63 4.25 -10.54
C PRO A 27 -22.01 4.30 -9.85
N LYS A 28 -23.00 3.57 -10.35
CA LYS A 28 -24.33 3.40 -9.71
C LYS A 28 -24.24 2.69 -8.34
N PHE A 29 -23.15 1.94 -8.10
CA PHE A 29 -22.85 1.25 -6.85
C PHE A 29 -21.69 1.90 -6.08
N SER A 30 -21.43 3.19 -6.30
CA SER A 30 -20.32 3.92 -5.67
C SER A 30 -20.27 3.81 -4.15
N ASN A 31 -21.43 3.82 -3.49
CA ASN A 31 -21.54 3.57 -2.05
C ASN A 31 -20.94 2.22 -1.65
N VAL A 32 -21.23 1.16 -2.41
CA VAL A 32 -20.70 -0.19 -2.16
C VAL A 32 -19.18 -0.24 -2.36
N GLY A 33 -18.68 0.44 -3.40
CA GLY A 33 -17.24 0.56 -3.64
C GLY A 33 -16.51 1.26 -2.49
N TRP A 34 -17.06 2.37 -2.00
CA TRP A 34 -16.51 3.08 -0.84
C TRP A 34 -16.58 2.26 0.45
N TYR A 35 -17.67 1.53 0.70
CA TYR A 35 -17.76 0.63 1.86
C TYR A 35 -16.72 -0.49 1.79
N ALA A 36 -16.50 -1.09 0.61
CA ALA A 36 -15.49 -2.13 0.42
C ALA A 36 -14.06 -1.61 0.69
N ILE A 37 -13.75 -0.39 0.22
CA ILE A 37 -12.46 0.28 0.49
C ILE A 37 -12.31 0.57 1.98
N PHE A 38 -13.33 1.13 2.61
CA PHE A 38 -13.29 1.48 4.02
C PHE A 38 -13.09 0.24 4.91
N PHE A 39 -13.80 -0.85 4.60
CA PHE A 39 -13.67 -2.13 5.31
C PHE A 39 -12.29 -2.77 5.10
N GLY A 40 -11.77 -2.74 3.87
CA GLY A 40 -10.40 -3.19 3.56
C GLY A 40 -9.34 -2.46 4.39
N ILE A 41 -9.45 -1.14 4.52
CA ILE A 41 -8.47 -0.32 5.26
C ILE A 41 -8.61 -0.50 6.77
N THR A 42 -9.82 -0.42 7.30
CA THR A 42 -10.05 -0.45 8.75
C THR A 42 -9.85 -1.81 9.38
N VAL A 43 -10.27 -2.88 8.68
CA VAL A 43 -10.17 -4.24 9.22
C VAL A 43 -8.82 -4.88 8.91
N TYR A 44 -8.25 -4.61 7.73
CA TYR A 44 -7.04 -5.31 7.26
C TYR A 44 -5.83 -4.40 7.06
N GLY A 45 -6.03 -3.10 6.81
CA GLY A 45 -4.94 -2.12 6.62
C GLY A 45 -4.35 -1.57 7.91
N PHE A 46 -5.11 -1.52 9.01
CA PHE A 46 -4.67 -0.99 10.30
C PHE A 46 -4.70 -2.05 11.41
N PRO A 47 -3.60 -2.79 11.64
CA PRO A 47 -3.34 -3.44 12.91
C PRO A 47 -2.80 -2.37 13.90
N GLY A 48 -3.55 -1.29 14.14
CA GLY A 48 -3.08 -0.08 14.82
C GLY A 48 -2.46 -0.34 16.21
N PRO A 49 -3.14 -1.09 17.10
CA PRO A 49 -2.57 -1.46 18.40
C PRO A 49 -1.47 -2.54 18.29
N GLN A 50 -1.61 -3.47 17.34
CA GLN A 50 -0.76 -4.66 17.19
C GLN A 50 0.62 -4.34 16.61
N LEU A 51 0.72 -3.33 15.73
CA LEU A 51 1.99 -2.84 15.20
C LEU A 51 2.73 -1.97 16.23
N ARG A 52 2.01 -1.17 17.02
CA ARG A 52 2.62 -0.24 17.99
C ARG A 52 3.40 -0.95 19.09
N GLU A 53 2.93 -2.10 19.57
CA GLU A 53 3.64 -2.90 20.58
C GLU A 53 4.82 -3.69 20.00
N LYS A 54 4.73 -4.14 18.74
CA LYS A 54 5.80 -4.92 18.10
C LYS A 54 6.92 -4.03 17.52
N TYR A 55 6.59 -2.81 17.11
CA TYR A 55 7.55 -1.76 16.69
C TYR A 55 7.93 -0.82 17.84
N LYS A 56 7.76 -1.25 19.09
CA LYS A 56 8.31 -0.56 20.25
C LYS A 56 9.84 -0.61 20.12
N GLN A 57 10.40 0.41 19.48
CA GLN A 57 11.81 0.43 19.12
C GLN A 57 12.65 0.53 20.38
N THR A 58 13.36 -0.54 20.70
CA THR A 58 14.50 -0.51 21.61
C THR A 58 15.62 0.34 21.02
N GLU A 59 16.44 0.94 21.88
CA GLU A 59 17.57 1.81 21.48
C GLU A 59 18.54 1.09 20.51
N GLU A 60 18.77 -0.20 20.70
CA GLU A 60 19.58 -1.04 19.80
C GLU A 60 18.97 -1.13 18.39
N THR A 61 17.65 -1.30 18.31
CA THR A 61 16.94 -1.38 17.04
C THR A 61 17.03 -0.05 16.30
N LYS A 62 16.90 1.08 17.00
CA LYS A 62 17.12 2.43 16.43
C LYS A 62 18.54 2.62 15.90
N ALA A 63 19.55 2.21 16.67
CA ALA A 63 20.94 2.32 16.26
C ALA A 63 21.21 1.51 14.99
N ARG A 64 20.66 0.29 14.90
CA ARG A 64 20.75 -0.56 13.72
C ARG A 64 20.08 0.06 12.50
N TRP A 65 18.87 0.60 12.63
CA TRP A 65 18.19 1.30 11.53
C TRP A 65 18.96 2.53 11.04
N ARG A 66 19.60 3.29 11.95
CA ARG A 66 20.46 4.42 11.56
C ARG A 66 21.68 3.97 10.76
N GLN A 67 22.29 2.85 11.11
CA GLN A 67 23.42 2.31 10.35
C GLN A 67 23.00 1.80 8.97
N ILE A 68 21.86 1.10 8.88
CA ILE A 68 21.30 0.64 7.60
C ILE A 68 20.96 1.84 6.72
N ALA A 69 20.28 2.86 7.25
CA ALA A 69 19.93 4.06 6.49
C ALA A 69 21.16 4.81 5.97
N LYS A 70 22.25 4.91 6.76
CA LYS A 70 23.52 5.50 6.31
C LYS A 70 24.19 4.67 5.21
N ALA A 71 24.18 3.34 5.34
CA ALA A 71 24.74 2.45 4.32
C ALA A 71 23.92 2.49 3.02
N GLU A 72 22.60 2.62 3.12
CA GLU A 72 21.70 2.65 1.97
C GLU A 72 21.68 4.03 1.30
N SER A 73 21.83 5.13 2.06
CA SER A 73 22.02 6.47 1.48
C SER A 73 23.35 6.63 0.75
N SER A 74 24.36 5.82 1.08
CA SER A 74 25.64 5.80 0.38
C SER A 74 25.60 5.00 -0.94
N LYS A 75 24.52 4.24 -1.19
CA LYS A 75 24.29 3.60 -2.48
C LYS A 75 23.54 4.56 -3.39
N SER A 76 23.88 4.58 -4.68
CA SER A 76 23.09 5.34 -5.65
C SER A 76 21.65 4.83 -5.61
N LEU A 77 20.71 5.76 -5.50
CA LEU A 77 19.29 5.43 -5.53
C LEU A 77 19.02 4.68 -6.84
N SER A 78 18.59 3.42 -6.71
CA SER A 78 18.06 2.66 -7.83
C SER A 78 16.99 3.50 -8.51
N TRP A 79 17.04 3.60 -9.84
CA TRP A 79 16.03 4.33 -10.63
C TRP A 79 14.61 3.93 -10.23
N TRP A 80 14.41 2.65 -9.93
CA TRP A 80 13.14 2.05 -9.49
C TRP A 80 12.68 2.46 -8.09
N ALA A 81 13.56 3.02 -7.26
CA ALA A 81 13.18 3.56 -5.95
C ALA A 81 12.68 5.01 -6.04
N SER A 82 12.89 5.68 -7.19
CA SER A 82 12.36 7.02 -7.41
C SER A 82 10.87 6.97 -7.76
N PRO A 83 10.09 8.02 -7.45
CA PRO A 83 8.66 8.08 -7.82
C PRO A 83 8.45 8.23 -9.34
N PHE A 84 9.50 8.60 -10.08
CA PHE A 84 9.45 8.90 -11.51
C PHE A 84 9.00 7.73 -12.42
N PRO A 85 9.60 6.52 -12.37
CA PRO A 85 9.15 5.38 -13.18
C PRO A 85 7.70 4.98 -12.91
N TYR A 86 7.23 5.10 -11.67
CA TYR A 86 5.85 4.81 -11.32
C TYR A 86 4.88 5.87 -11.86
N ALA A 87 5.24 7.15 -11.75
CA ALA A 87 4.45 8.24 -12.33
C ALA A 87 4.35 8.10 -13.86
N LEU A 88 5.46 7.75 -14.52
CA LEU A 88 5.51 7.53 -15.96
C LEU A 88 4.63 6.34 -16.40
N LEU A 89 4.63 5.26 -15.62
CA LEU A 89 3.78 4.10 -15.84
C LEU A 89 2.29 4.45 -15.69
N VAL A 90 1.92 5.24 -14.69
CA VAL A 90 0.54 5.73 -14.51
C VAL A 90 0.12 6.59 -15.69
N CYS A 91 0.96 7.52 -16.14
CA CYS A 91 0.66 8.34 -17.32
C CYS A 91 0.43 7.50 -18.58
N LEU A 92 1.26 6.47 -18.80
CA LEU A 92 1.09 5.55 -19.93
C LEU A 92 -0.24 4.80 -19.87
N VAL A 93 -0.60 4.28 -18.69
CA VAL A 93 -1.88 3.57 -18.50
C VAL A 93 -3.06 4.50 -18.77
N VAL A 94 -3.04 5.72 -18.25
CA VAL A 94 -4.09 6.72 -18.48
C VAL A 94 -4.18 7.09 -19.96
N PHE A 95 -3.05 7.26 -20.64
CA PHE A 95 -3.01 7.62 -22.06
C PHE A 95 -3.56 6.49 -22.94
N VAL A 96 -3.19 5.24 -22.69
CA VAL A 96 -3.75 4.08 -23.39
C VAL A 96 -5.25 3.98 -23.16
N PHE A 97 -5.71 4.18 -21.92
CA PHE A 97 -7.14 4.13 -21.61
C PHE A 97 -7.92 5.20 -22.37
N ALA A 98 -7.40 6.43 -22.43
CA ALA A 98 -8.03 7.55 -23.14
C ALA A 98 -8.08 7.38 -24.68
N ILE A 99 -7.20 6.55 -25.26
CA ILE A 99 -7.22 6.24 -26.70
C ILE A 99 -8.21 5.12 -27.02
N VAL A 100 -8.42 4.19 -26.09
CA VAL A 100 -9.25 2.99 -26.29
C VAL A 100 -10.73 3.26 -26.00
N THR A 101 -11.05 4.29 -25.21
CA THR A 101 -12.42 4.82 -24.99
C THR A 101 -12.78 5.90 -25.98
#